data_AF-A0A2E4QTY6-F1
#
_entry.id   AF-A0A2E4QTY6-F1
#
_cell.length_a   1.000
_cell.length_b   1.000
_cell.length_c   1.000
_cell.angle_alpha   90.00
_cell.angle_beta   90.00
_cell.angle_gamma   90.00
#
_symmetry.space_group_name_H-M   'P 1'
#
loop_
_entity.id
_entity.type
_entity.pdbx_description
1 polymer ?
#
loop_
_entity_poly.entity_id
_entity_poly.type
_entity_poly.pdbx_seq_one_letter_code
_entity_poly.pdbx_strand_id
1 'polypeptide(L)'
;MKTHGSIGLKAGFTSGVASEMDFAADTDVETGGPALWLQVRTIVRQQIGAESFEKWIASIVFVAEVDGEILLAAGSSVECDRVNRDYKRVIEAVWRRLDPRKRYIRVVAINDLDSSMRELANASVAALHRATSQIKLVADATEVEVEDSSDSEELDGDDGYAQSFETLVVGDSNRLAVGVAKKLANDLAGPVSVILFYGDHGVGKTHVMRAIQQEKSRRTGKASVVYMSAEEFMLTFMEGVKNRDTSDQRKRIRKASVVLLDDLQLILSRKGTLNEFFSHLRFVTDHGGKVVLSADAAPTRLQCLDSRMSDEIKGGVVVEIERPNLEERAAIVRSKVEIIAREFPEFHLTEEWVDMIADRLPASGRALYGAVRNVFAGTALIDEPVTEAAVETAIRLQVGERRAPKLETVKDVVAKHYGLTKADLESPTRRQTLVRPRQIAMYLCRTLTTCSFPQIGWAFGKRDHTTVMYGYRKVKKLIAKDRVYAEEVAMVERLIMEGPRTGDEA
;
A
#
# COMPACT_ATOMS: atom_id res chain seq x y z
N MET A 1 -39.90 40.73 -39.00
CA MET A 1 -40.69 41.96 -38.76
C MET A 1 -42.01 41.55 -38.15
N LYS A 2 -42.34 42.10 -36.97
CA LYS A 2 -43.53 41.93 -36.10
C LYS A 2 -43.22 41.30 -34.75
N THR A 3 -42.81 42.20 -33.86
CA THR A 3 -42.96 42.16 -32.41
C THR A 3 -44.44 42.14 -32.03
N HIS A 4 -44.78 41.51 -30.90
CA HIS A 4 -45.65 42.07 -29.84
C HIS A 4 -45.58 41.17 -28.59
N GLY A 5 -45.18 41.77 -27.46
CA GLY A 5 -45.51 41.28 -26.11
C GLY A 5 -47.00 41.49 -25.83
N SER A 6 -47.57 41.21 -24.66
CA SER A 6 -47.03 41.08 -23.32
C SER A 6 -48.18 40.66 -22.38
N ILE A 7 -47.86 40.37 -21.12
CA ILE A 7 -48.71 40.49 -19.90
C ILE A 7 -49.65 39.34 -19.53
N GLY A 8 -49.51 38.87 -18.29
CA GLY A 8 -50.55 38.14 -17.55
C GLY A 8 -50.05 37.55 -16.22
N LEU A 9 -49.98 38.39 -15.17
CA LEU A 9 -49.51 38.08 -13.81
C LEU A 9 -50.58 37.41 -12.91
N LYS A 10 -50.13 36.40 -12.16
CA LYS A 10 -50.32 36.09 -10.72
C LYS A 10 -51.67 35.69 -10.08
N ALA A 11 -51.53 34.61 -9.29
CA ALA A 11 -52.06 34.31 -7.94
C ALA A 11 -53.52 33.83 -7.82
N GLY A 12 -53.87 32.81 -7.02
CA GLY A 12 -53.13 31.92 -6.12
C GLY A 12 -54.10 31.08 -5.24
N PHE A 13 -53.58 29.96 -4.72
CA PHE A 13 -53.97 29.19 -3.51
C PHE A 13 -55.31 28.41 -3.40
N THR A 14 -55.21 27.07 -3.29
CA THR A 14 -55.48 26.22 -2.08
C THR A 14 -55.73 24.74 -2.49
N SER A 15 -54.77 23.84 -2.24
CA SER A 15 -54.76 22.75 -1.23
C SER A 15 -55.62 21.51 -1.54
N GLY A 16 -55.00 20.31 -1.61
CA GLY A 16 -55.73 19.03 -1.53
C GLY A 16 -55.06 17.76 -2.08
N VAL A 17 -54.04 17.25 -1.38
CA VAL A 17 -53.73 15.83 -1.04
C VAL A 17 -53.61 14.72 -2.13
N ALA A 18 -52.47 14.00 -2.06
CA ALA A 18 -52.14 12.62 -2.50
C ALA A 18 -52.16 12.31 -4.00
N SER A 19 -51.00 12.26 -4.68
CA SER A 19 -50.01 11.16 -4.72
C SER A 19 -50.51 9.90 -5.44
N GLU A 20 -50.35 9.87 -6.76
CA GLU A 20 -50.03 8.66 -7.50
C GLU A 20 -49.15 9.05 -8.69
N MET A 21 -48.11 8.24 -8.88
CA MET A 21 -46.95 8.47 -9.73
C MET A 21 -47.32 8.33 -11.21
N ASP A 22 -46.99 9.33 -12.00
CA ASP A 22 -46.65 9.14 -13.41
C ASP A 22 -45.55 10.14 -13.77
N PHE A 23 -44.30 9.68 -13.71
CA PHE A 23 -43.11 10.44 -14.14
C PHE A 23 -42.60 9.82 -15.44
N ALA A 24 -43.19 10.27 -16.54
CA ALA A 24 -42.58 10.32 -17.87
C ALA A 24 -43.20 11.51 -18.59
N ALA A 25 -42.50 12.40 -19.27
CA ALA A 25 -41.08 12.59 -19.50
C ALA A 25 -40.94 14.06 -19.90
N ASP A 26 -40.01 14.82 -19.30
CA ASP A 26 -39.22 15.85 -20.01
C ASP A 26 -38.20 16.51 -19.08
N THR A 27 -36.97 16.01 -19.08
CA THR A 27 -35.75 16.82 -18.89
C THR A 27 -34.62 16.08 -19.58
N ASP A 28 -34.36 16.44 -20.84
CA ASP A 28 -33.08 16.22 -21.52
C ASP A 28 -31.96 16.88 -20.69
N VAL A 29 -31.27 16.07 -19.88
CA VAL A 29 -29.98 16.44 -19.31
C VAL A 29 -28.93 15.92 -20.28
N GLU A 30 -28.28 16.84 -20.99
CA GLU A 30 -27.12 16.55 -21.84
C GLU A 30 -26.11 15.66 -21.08
N THR A 31 -25.99 14.38 -21.49
CA THR A 31 -24.98 13.44 -20.99
C THR A 31 -23.60 13.79 -21.53
N GLY A 32 -23.03 14.90 -21.06
CA GLY A 32 -21.67 15.33 -21.36
C GLY A 32 -20.62 14.41 -20.73
N GLY A 33 -19.46 14.28 -21.38
CA GLY A 33 -18.33 13.46 -20.89
C GLY A 33 -17.94 13.68 -19.42
N PRO A 34 -17.95 14.92 -18.88
CA PRO A 34 -17.70 15.17 -17.46
C PRO A 34 -18.74 14.56 -16.51
N ALA A 35 -20.03 14.62 -16.87
CA ALA A 35 -21.12 14.07 -16.06
C ALA A 35 -21.08 12.54 -16.04
N LEU A 36 -20.80 11.93 -17.20
CA LEU A 36 -20.56 10.48 -17.31
C LEU A 36 -19.36 10.05 -16.47
N TRP A 37 -18.27 10.82 -16.45
CA TRP A 37 -17.10 10.51 -15.64
C TRP A 37 -17.40 10.49 -14.14
N LEU A 38 -18.23 11.41 -13.63
CA LEU A 38 -18.65 11.40 -12.22
C LEU A 38 -19.47 10.16 -11.85
N GLN A 39 -20.36 9.72 -12.75
CA GLN A 39 -21.13 8.49 -12.56
C GLN A 39 -20.22 7.25 -12.60
N VAL A 40 -19.29 7.19 -13.56
CA VAL A 40 -18.29 6.12 -13.67
C VAL A 40 -17.44 6.04 -12.41
N ARG A 41 -16.97 7.18 -11.88
CA ARG A 41 -16.22 7.23 -10.62
C ARG A 41 -17.00 6.62 -9.45
N THR A 42 -18.29 6.93 -9.34
CA THR A 42 -19.15 6.42 -8.27
C THR A 42 -19.30 4.90 -8.33
N ILE A 43 -19.57 4.35 -9.51
CA ILE A 43 -19.74 2.90 -9.71
C ILE A 43 -18.40 2.16 -9.59
N VAL A 44 -17.32 2.71 -10.15
CA VAL A 44 -15.98 2.11 -10.04
C VAL A 44 -15.52 2.08 -8.58
N ARG A 45 -15.77 3.14 -7.80
CA ARG A 45 -15.48 3.17 -6.35
C ARG A 45 -16.16 2.03 -5.59
N GLN A 46 -17.41 1.69 -5.93
CA GLN A 46 -18.12 0.57 -5.33
C GLN A 46 -17.52 -0.79 -5.74
N GLN A 47 -17.03 -0.92 -6.98
CA GLN A 47 -16.50 -2.19 -7.49
C GLN A 47 -15.08 -2.52 -7.04
N ILE A 48 -14.21 -1.51 -6.88
CA ILE A 48 -12.79 -1.73 -6.51
C ILE A 48 -12.48 -1.41 -5.04
N GLY A 49 -13.46 -0.89 -4.31
CA GLY A 49 -13.31 -0.42 -2.94
C GLY A 49 -12.77 1.01 -2.84
N ALA A 50 -13.14 1.70 -1.75
CA ALA A 50 -12.80 3.10 -1.53
C ALA A 50 -11.28 3.33 -1.46
N GLU A 51 -10.49 2.45 -0.84
CA GLU A 51 -9.04 2.60 -0.70
C GLU A 51 -8.31 2.58 -2.07
N SER A 52 -8.62 1.58 -2.92
CA SER A 52 -8.03 1.48 -4.26
C SER A 52 -8.47 2.63 -5.16
N PHE A 53 -9.72 3.09 -4.99
CA PHE A 53 -10.25 4.23 -5.71
C PHE A 53 -9.55 5.53 -5.31
N GLU A 54 -9.46 5.84 -4.01
CA GLU A 54 -8.81 7.06 -3.52
C GLU A 54 -7.32 7.11 -3.90
N LYS A 55 -6.65 5.95 -3.91
CA LYS A 55 -5.22 5.87 -4.23
C LYS A 55 -4.89 6.00 -5.72
N TRP A 56 -5.74 5.49 -6.62
CA TRP A 56 -5.36 5.32 -8.03
C TRP A 56 -6.32 5.98 -9.03
N ILE A 57 -7.54 6.33 -8.63
CA ILE A 57 -8.58 6.81 -9.55
C ILE A 57 -9.13 8.17 -9.13
N ALA A 58 -9.10 8.51 -7.83
CA ALA A 58 -9.70 9.74 -7.33
C ALA A 58 -9.04 11.00 -7.91
N SER A 59 -7.74 10.97 -8.16
CA SER A 59 -6.97 12.05 -8.80
C SER A 59 -7.13 12.13 -10.32
N ILE A 60 -7.80 11.16 -10.96
CA ILE A 60 -8.02 11.17 -12.41
C ILE A 60 -9.12 12.18 -12.77
N VAL A 61 -8.78 13.11 -13.65
CA VAL A 61 -9.69 14.16 -14.12
C VAL A 61 -10.07 13.97 -15.59
N PHE A 62 -11.28 14.41 -15.93
CA PHE A 62 -11.68 14.59 -17.31
C PHE A 62 -10.97 15.81 -17.90
N VAL A 63 -10.38 15.64 -19.09
CA VAL A 63 -9.64 16.70 -19.79
C VAL A 63 -10.46 17.24 -20.96
N ALA A 64 -10.78 16.39 -21.93
CA ALA A 64 -11.46 16.79 -23.15
C ALA A 64 -12.09 15.58 -23.87
N GLU A 65 -12.99 15.87 -24.78
CA GLU A 65 -13.45 14.94 -25.82
C GLU A 65 -12.79 15.36 -27.14
N VAL A 66 -12.05 14.45 -27.77
CA VAL A 66 -11.33 14.70 -29.03
C VAL A 66 -11.66 13.57 -29.99
N ASP A 67 -12.26 13.89 -31.14
CA ASP A 67 -12.56 12.93 -32.22
C ASP A 67 -13.31 11.65 -31.78
N GLY A 68 -14.22 11.75 -30.80
CA GLY A 68 -14.97 10.61 -30.27
C GLY A 68 -14.22 9.77 -29.24
N GLU A 69 -13.06 10.24 -28.78
CA GLU A 69 -12.32 9.72 -27.63
C GLU A 69 -12.44 10.63 -26.41
N ILE A 70 -12.58 10.02 -25.25
CA ILE A 70 -12.62 10.68 -23.95
C ILE A 70 -11.23 10.61 -23.32
N LEU A 71 -10.64 11.79 -23.13
CA LEU A 71 -9.30 11.93 -22.58
C LEU A 71 -9.37 12.18 -21.08
N LEU A 72 -8.77 11.27 -20.31
CA LEU A 72 -8.62 11.36 -18.86
C LEU A 72 -7.15 11.54 -18.50
N ALA A 73 -6.86 12.43 -17.55
CA ALA A 73 -5.51 12.67 -17.06
C ALA A 73 -5.29 12.10 -15.67
N ALA A 74 -4.24 11.28 -15.52
CA ALA A 74 -3.70 10.88 -14.23
C ALA A 74 -2.63 11.88 -13.77
N GLY A 75 -2.51 12.07 -12.45
CA GLY A 75 -1.60 13.03 -11.84
C GLY A 75 -0.12 12.65 -11.94
N SER A 76 0.19 11.37 -12.16
CA SER A 76 1.57 10.89 -12.39
C SER A 76 1.65 9.80 -13.47
N SER A 77 2.85 9.58 -14.03
CA SER A 77 3.10 8.49 -14.97
C SER A 77 2.93 7.10 -14.34
N VAL A 78 3.31 6.94 -13.07
CA VAL A 78 3.14 5.68 -12.31
C VAL A 78 1.67 5.35 -12.09
N GLU A 79 0.86 6.35 -11.72
CA GLU A 79 -0.59 6.23 -11.60
C GLU A 79 -1.21 5.88 -12.95
N CYS A 80 -0.82 6.59 -14.02
CA CYS A 80 -1.26 6.31 -15.39
C CYS A 80 -0.98 4.86 -15.81
N ASP A 81 0.24 4.36 -15.60
CA ASP A 81 0.65 3.00 -15.95
C ASP A 81 -0.12 1.95 -15.16
N ARG A 82 -0.33 2.19 -13.86
CA ARG A 82 -1.08 1.30 -12.97
C ARG A 82 -2.55 1.24 -13.38
N VAL A 83 -3.17 2.39 -13.64
CA VAL A 83 -4.57 2.49 -14.09
C VAL A 83 -4.76 1.82 -15.42
N ASN A 84 -3.87 2.09 -16.39
CA ASN A 84 -3.95 1.48 -17.71
C ASN A 84 -3.78 -0.05 -17.68
N ARG A 85 -2.96 -0.58 -16.75
CA ARG A 85 -2.71 -2.01 -16.62
C ARG A 85 -3.81 -2.75 -15.86
N ASP A 86 -4.22 -2.22 -14.71
CA ASP A 86 -5.00 -2.99 -13.73
C ASP A 86 -6.48 -2.56 -13.65
N TYR A 87 -6.78 -1.28 -13.90
CA TYR A 87 -8.13 -0.71 -13.69
C TYR A 87 -8.84 -0.30 -14.98
N LYS A 88 -8.12 -0.20 -16.11
CA LYS A 88 -8.66 0.23 -17.41
C LYS A 88 -9.86 -0.58 -17.86
N ARG A 89 -9.81 -1.91 -17.72
CA ARG A 89 -10.91 -2.79 -18.12
C ARG A 89 -12.19 -2.52 -17.34
N VAL A 90 -12.07 -2.25 -16.04
CA VAL A 90 -13.20 -1.93 -15.16
C VAL A 90 -13.80 -0.58 -15.53
N ILE A 91 -12.95 0.44 -15.69
CA ILE A 91 -13.37 1.79 -16.09
C ILE A 91 -14.08 1.76 -17.46
N GLU A 92 -13.50 1.06 -18.45
CA GLU A 92 -14.11 0.92 -19.78
C GLU A 92 -15.42 0.14 -19.77
N ALA A 93 -15.53 -0.91 -18.94
CA ALA A 93 -16.76 -1.69 -18.85
C ALA A 93 -17.91 -0.86 -18.27
N VAL A 94 -17.64 -0.09 -17.21
CA VAL A 94 -18.63 0.81 -16.60
C VAL A 94 -18.97 1.95 -17.56
N TRP A 95 -17.98 2.55 -18.22
CA TRP A 95 -18.20 3.63 -19.18
C TRP A 95 -19.03 3.18 -20.39
N ARG A 96 -18.73 2.01 -20.98
CA ARG A 96 -19.50 1.48 -22.12
C ARG A 96 -20.95 1.19 -21.77
N ARG A 97 -21.25 0.89 -20.49
CA ARG A 97 -22.62 0.71 -20.01
C ARG A 97 -23.36 2.04 -19.87
N LEU A 98 -22.65 3.11 -19.51
CA LEU A 98 -23.23 4.43 -19.24
C LEU A 98 -23.26 5.37 -20.45
N ASP A 99 -22.34 5.23 -21.40
CA ASP A 99 -22.23 6.12 -22.56
C ASP A 99 -23.01 5.58 -23.77
N PRO A 100 -24.16 6.19 -24.15
CA PRO A 100 -24.96 5.75 -25.29
C PRO A 100 -24.20 5.86 -26.62
N ARG A 101 -23.19 6.74 -26.69
CA ARG A 101 -22.36 6.99 -27.88
C ARG A 101 -21.18 6.03 -28.01
N LYS A 102 -20.96 5.15 -27.02
CA LYS A 102 -19.87 4.15 -26.98
C LYS A 102 -18.48 4.75 -27.29
N ARG A 103 -18.20 5.95 -26.81
CA ARG A 103 -16.91 6.62 -27.01
C ARG A 103 -15.81 5.88 -26.26
N TYR A 104 -14.60 5.86 -26.82
CA TYR A 104 -13.45 5.19 -26.23
C TYR A 104 -12.80 6.04 -25.15
N ILE A 105 -12.22 5.41 -24.14
CA ILE A 105 -11.51 6.12 -23.08
C ILE A 105 -10.00 5.95 -23.25
N ARG A 106 -9.28 7.06 -23.10
CA ARG A 106 -7.83 7.07 -23.04
C ARG A 106 -7.37 7.76 -21.77
N VAL A 107 -6.60 7.03 -20.96
CA VAL A 107 -5.96 7.57 -19.74
C VAL A 107 -4.50 7.87 -20.06
N VAL A 108 -4.06 9.10 -19.83
CA VAL A 108 -2.68 9.56 -20.06
C VAL A 108 -2.14 10.30 -18.83
N ALA A 109 -0.82 10.34 -18.68
CA ALA A 109 -0.22 11.13 -17.62
C ALA A 109 -0.29 12.62 -17.98
N ILE A 110 -0.54 13.48 -16.99
CA ILE A 110 -0.68 14.93 -17.21
C ILE A 110 0.57 15.58 -17.84
N ASN A 111 1.74 14.96 -17.63
CA ASN A 111 3.03 15.40 -18.19
C ASN A 111 3.20 15.02 -19.68
N ASP A 112 2.42 14.06 -20.18
CA ASP A 112 2.48 13.60 -21.57
C ASP A 112 1.46 14.32 -22.46
N LEU A 113 0.67 15.24 -21.88
CA LEU A 113 -0.26 16.11 -22.60
C LEU A 113 0.45 17.33 -23.20
N ASP A 114 0.02 17.75 -24.39
CA ASP A 114 0.42 19.01 -25.02
C ASP A 114 0.02 20.22 -24.16
N SER A 115 0.72 21.35 -24.34
CA SER A 115 0.58 22.54 -23.47
C SER A 115 -0.86 23.04 -23.32
N SER A 116 -1.65 23.04 -24.39
CA SER A 116 -3.06 23.46 -24.36
C SER A 116 -3.97 22.47 -23.62
N MET A 117 -3.71 21.16 -23.72
CA MET A 117 -4.48 20.13 -23.01
C MET A 117 -4.09 20.04 -21.53
N ARG A 118 -2.83 20.35 -21.20
CA ARG A 118 -2.34 20.43 -19.83
C ARG A 118 -2.97 21.60 -19.07
N GLU A 119 -3.19 22.75 -19.73
CA GLU A 119 -3.92 23.89 -19.14
C GLU A 119 -5.37 23.52 -18.79
N LEU A 120 -6.06 22.81 -19.69
CA LEU A 120 -7.42 22.31 -19.44
C LEU A 120 -7.45 21.28 -18.30
N ALA A 121 -6.50 20.33 -18.26
CA ALA A 121 -6.38 19.36 -17.17
C ALA A 121 -6.13 20.04 -15.82
N ASN A 122 -5.22 21.02 -15.78
CA ASN A 122 -4.92 21.79 -14.56
C ASN A 122 -6.12 22.63 -14.10
N ALA A 123 -6.90 23.20 -15.03
CA ALA A 123 -8.13 23.91 -14.72
C ALA A 123 -9.20 22.98 -14.12
N SER A 124 -9.35 21.76 -14.65
CA SER A 124 -10.24 20.72 -14.12
C SER A 124 -9.81 20.23 -12.74
N VAL A 125 -8.51 20.03 -12.51
CA VAL A 125 -7.93 19.70 -11.18
C VAL A 125 -8.24 20.82 -10.19
N ALA A 126 -8.02 22.08 -10.57
CA ALA A 126 -8.30 23.23 -9.71
C ALA A 126 -9.80 23.40 -9.41
N ALA A 127 -10.68 23.01 -10.34
CA ALA A 127 -12.14 23.01 -10.13
C ALA A 127 -12.57 21.87 -9.19
N LEU A 128 -11.99 20.68 -9.32
CA LEU A 128 -12.25 19.54 -8.43
C LEU A 128 -11.82 19.87 -6.98
N HIS A 129 -10.65 20.48 -6.80
CA HIS A 129 -10.22 20.96 -5.48
C HIS A 129 -11.15 22.04 -4.92
N ARG A 130 -11.61 22.99 -5.73
CA ARG A 130 -12.58 24.03 -5.28
C ARG A 130 -13.93 23.45 -4.85
N ALA A 131 -14.47 22.48 -5.60
CA ALA A 131 -15.74 21.83 -5.25
C ALA A 131 -15.62 21.01 -3.95
N THR A 132 -14.48 20.34 -3.74
CA THR A 132 -14.20 19.57 -2.52
C THR A 132 -14.03 20.49 -1.30
N SER A 133 -13.46 21.68 -1.48
CA SER A 133 -13.35 22.70 -0.42
C SER A 133 -14.68 23.39 -0.09
N GLN A 134 -15.59 23.54 -1.06
CA GLN A 134 -16.91 24.17 -0.84
C GLN A 134 -17.89 23.27 -0.07
N ILE A 135 -17.81 21.94 -0.24
CA ILE A 135 -18.61 20.98 0.55
C ILE A 135 -18.26 21.07 2.05
N LYS A 136 -17.01 21.41 2.39
CA LYS A 136 -16.56 21.65 3.78
C LYS A 136 -17.04 22.98 4.38
N LEU A 137 -17.34 23.99 3.54
CA LEU A 137 -17.71 25.34 4.00
C LEU A 137 -19.23 25.52 4.21
N VAL A 138 -20.08 24.74 3.54
CA VAL A 138 -21.55 24.80 3.72
C VAL A 138 -22.00 24.09 5.01
N ALA A 139 -21.22 23.11 5.49
CA ALA A 139 -21.48 22.42 6.76
C ALA A 139 -21.25 23.31 8.01
N ASP A 140 -20.58 24.46 7.86
CA ASP A 140 -20.15 25.33 8.97
C ASP A 140 -21.07 26.57 9.14
N ALA A 141 -22.11 26.72 8.32
CA ALA A 141 -22.90 27.97 8.22
C ALA A 141 -24.37 27.85 8.66
N THR A 142 -24.74 26.86 9.47
CA THR A 142 -26.10 26.81 10.04
C THR A 142 -26.06 26.40 11.51
N GLU A 143 -25.75 27.37 12.37
CA GLU A 143 -26.01 27.28 13.80
C GLU A 143 -27.52 27.27 14.05
N VAL A 144 -28.03 26.19 14.65
CA VAL A 144 -29.23 26.23 15.48
C VAL A 144 -28.83 25.66 16.84
N GLU A 145 -29.03 26.48 17.87
CA GLU A 145 -28.82 26.17 19.28
C GLU A 145 -29.60 24.92 19.71
N VAL A 146 -28.91 23.82 20.01
CA VAL A 146 -29.39 22.75 20.89
C VAL A 146 -28.22 22.22 21.71
N GLU A 147 -28.46 22.08 23.02
CA GLU A 147 -27.50 21.82 24.09
C GLU A 147 -26.57 20.60 23.89
N ASP A 148 -25.30 20.87 24.15
CA ASP A 148 -24.24 20.02 24.74
C ASP A 148 -24.45 18.50 24.71
N SER A 149 -23.98 17.87 23.63
CA SER A 149 -23.28 16.57 23.72
C SER A 149 -22.25 16.48 22.60
N SER A 150 -20.99 16.71 22.97
CA SER A 150 -19.85 16.61 22.08
C SER A 150 -19.55 15.14 21.75
N ASP A 151 -20.03 14.66 20.61
CA ASP A 151 -19.42 13.55 19.89
C ASP A 151 -19.47 13.86 18.39
N SER A 152 -18.56 14.73 17.95
CA SER A 152 -18.21 14.84 16.54
C SER A 152 -17.29 13.67 16.17
N GLU A 153 -17.88 12.68 15.52
CA GLU A 153 -17.17 11.64 14.80
C GLU A 153 -16.36 12.28 13.67
N GLU A 154 -15.11 12.61 13.97
CA GLU A 154 -14.06 12.69 12.95
C GLU A 154 -14.01 11.31 12.27
N LEU A 155 -14.29 11.32 10.96
CA LEU A 155 -14.19 10.16 10.07
C LEU A 155 -12.74 9.67 10.02
N ASP A 156 -12.33 8.91 11.04
CA ASP A 156 -11.27 7.93 10.92
C ASP A 156 -11.70 6.98 9.80
N GLY A 157 -10.85 6.81 8.79
CA GLY A 157 -11.03 5.77 7.78
C GLY A 157 -11.02 4.41 8.48
N ASP A 158 -12.21 3.97 8.88
CA ASP A 158 -12.48 2.66 9.45
C ASP A 158 -12.41 1.63 8.33
N ASP A 159 -11.19 1.14 8.09
CA ASP A 159 -10.94 -0.12 7.38
C ASP A 159 -11.38 -1.31 8.27
N GLY A 160 -12.60 -1.27 8.85
CA GLY A 160 -13.27 -2.32 9.60
C GLY A 160 -12.53 -2.94 10.81
N TYR A 161 -11.26 -2.58 11.05
CA TYR A 161 -10.39 -3.26 12.00
C TYR A 161 -9.56 -2.26 12.78
N ALA A 162 -10.14 -1.79 13.89
CA ALA A 162 -9.47 -0.94 14.85
C ALA A 162 -8.07 -1.48 15.23
N GLN A 163 -7.04 -0.71 14.89
CA GLN A 163 -5.65 -0.99 15.28
C GLN A 163 -5.48 -0.71 16.77
N SER A 164 -5.67 -1.75 17.58
CA SER A 164 -5.69 -1.72 19.03
C SER A 164 -4.58 -2.59 19.63
N PHE A 165 -4.36 -2.47 20.95
CA PHE A 165 -3.51 -3.43 21.66
C PHE A 165 -4.10 -4.85 21.71
N GLU A 166 -5.41 -5.00 21.51
CA GLU A 166 -6.11 -6.29 21.49
C GLU A 166 -5.90 -7.02 20.16
N THR A 167 -5.84 -6.28 19.05
CA THR A 167 -5.62 -6.84 17.70
C THR A 167 -4.14 -6.95 17.33
N LEU A 168 -3.23 -6.49 18.20
CA LEU A 168 -1.79 -6.57 18.01
C LEU A 168 -1.23 -7.87 18.60
N VAL A 169 -0.73 -8.75 17.74
CA VAL A 169 -0.01 -9.95 18.17
C VAL A 169 1.33 -9.55 18.78
N VAL A 170 1.55 -9.98 20.02
CA VAL A 170 2.78 -9.72 20.78
C VAL A 170 3.67 -10.95 20.73
N GLY A 171 4.93 -10.74 20.38
CA GLY A 171 5.96 -11.76 20.41
C GLY A 171 7.33 -11.16 20.72
N ASP A 172 8.39 -11.93 20.61
CA ASP A 172 9.76 -11.50 20.88
C ASP A 172 10.18 -10.33 19.98
N SER A 173 9.74 -10.33 18.71
CA SER A 173 10.10 -9.29 17.72
C SER A 173 9.59 -7.89 18.07
N ASN A 174 8.55 -7.77 18.91
CA ASN A 174 7.92 -6.50 19.25
C ASN A 174 7.62 -6.31 20.75
N ARG A 175 8.02 -7.27 21.61
CA ARG A 175 7.70 -7.29 23.06
C ARG A 175 8.05 -5.99 23.76
N LEU A 176 9.26 -5.47 23.51
CA LEU A 176 9.75 -4.25 24.13
C LEU A 176 8.95 -3.04 23.66
N ALA A 177 8.68 -2.94 22.36
CA ALA A 177 7.91 -1.83 21.79
C ALA A 177 6.48 -1.79 22.36
N VAL A 178 5.81 -2.94 22.42
CA VAL A 178 4.47 -3.06 23.01
C VAL A 178 4.48 -2.76 24.51
N GLY A 179 5.50 -3.22 25.24
CA GLY A 179 5.64 -2.91 26.67
C GLY A 179 5.78 -1.41 26.94
N VAL A 180 6.63 -0.73 26.15
CA VAL A 180 6.80 0.74 26.23
C VAL A 180 5.51 1.46 25.83
N ALA A 181 4.87 1.04 24.73
CA ALA A 181 3.61 1.61 24.25
C ALA A 181 2.48 1.50 25.28
N LYS A 182 2.30 0.34 25.92
CA LYS A 182 1.32 0.15 27.00
C LYS A 182 1.63 1.03 28.21
N LYS A 183 2.89 1.13 28.63
CA LYS A 183 3.28 2.03 29.73
C LYS A 183 2.97 3.49 29.39
N LEU A 184 3.26 3.93 28.17
CA LEU A 184 2.95 5.29 27.72
C LEU A 184 1.45 5.57 27.70
N ALA A 185 0.66 4.67 27.10
CA ALA A 185 -0.80 4.81 27.04
C ALA A 185 -1.44 4.89 28.45
N ASN A 186 -0.81 4.25 29.44
CA ASN A 186 -1.25 4.21 30.83
C ASN A 186 -0.69 5.34 31.73
N ASP A 187 0.04 6.33 31.20
CA ASP A 187 0.76 7.35 32.00
C ASP A 187 1.85 6.79 32.94
N LEU A 188 2.37 5.60 32.63
CA LEU A 188 3.40 4.90 33.40
C LEU A 188 4.78 4.94 32.73
N ALA A 189 4.97 5.77 31.69
CA ALA A 189 6.25 5.92 31.00
C ALA A 189 7.31 6.70 31.80
N GLY A 190 6.94 7.27 32.96
CA GLY A 190 7.86 7.99 33.83
C GLY A 190 8.49 9.22 33.13
N PRO A 191 9.81 9.46 33.30
CA PRO A 191 10.46 10.67 32.77
C PRO A 191 10.69 10.63 31.25
N VAL A 192 10.47 9.48 30.59
CA VAL A 192 10.68 9.33 29.14
C VAL A 192 9.78 10.31 28.40
N SER A 193 10.35 11.25 27.66
CA SER A 193 9.63 12.31 26.93
C SER A 193 9.58 12.07 25.42
N VAL A 194 10.62 11.45 24.85
CA VAL A 194 10.72 11.10 23.43
C VAL A 194 10.89 9.60 23.28
N ILE A 195 10.10 8.99 22.38
CA ILE A 195 10.15 7.57 22.06
C ILE A 195 10.24 7.43 20.55
N LEU A 196 11.19 6.64 20.04
CA LEU A 196 11.28 6.27 18.64
C LEU A 196 11.07 4.76 18.48
N PHE A 197 10.06 4.39 17.70
CA PHE A 197 9.91 3.04 17.15
C PHE A 197 10.49 2.98 15.75
N TYR A 198 11.50 2.14 15.52
CA TYR A 198 12.06 1.98 14.18
C TYR A 198 12.06 0.52 13.73
N GLY A 199 12.15 0.30 12.42
CA GLY A 199 12.22 -1.04 11.84
C GLY A 199 11.73 -1.06 10.40
N ASP A 200 11.79 -2.22 9.75
CA ASP A 200 11.37 -2.39 8.36
C ASP A 200 9.91 -1.98 8.09
N HIS A 201 9.55 -1.83 6.83
CA HIS A 201 8.16 -1.56 6.45
C HIS A 201 7.24 -2.74 6.81
N GLY A 202 6.07 -2.44 7.41
CA GLY A 202 5.05 -3.45 7.72
C GLY A 202 5.31 -4.31 8.96
N VAL A 203 6.28 -3.96 9.81
CA VAL A 203 6.55 -4.65 11.10
C VAL A 203 5.58 -4.28 12.23
N GLY A 204 4.69 -3.31 12.00
CA GLY A 204 3.65 -2.92 12.97
C GLY A 204 3.86 -1.57 13.67
N LYS A 205 4.80 -0.73 13.22
CA LYS A 205 5.03 0.64 13.77
C LYS A 205 3.74 1.47 13.89
N THR A 206 3.04 1.65 12.77
CA THR A 206 1.75 2.35 12.72
C THR A 206 0.72 1.71 13.65
N HIS A 207 0.64 0.37 13.70
CA HIS A 207 -0.30 -0.34 14.58
C HIS A 207 0.00 -0.04 16.05
N VAL A 208 1.27 -0.06 16.47
CA VAL A 208 1.67 0.32 17.84
C VAL A 208 1.26 1.77 18.13
N MET A 209 1.48 2.71 17.22
CA MET A 209 1.11 4.11 17.40
C MET A 209 -0.41 4.30 17.50
N ARG A 210 -1.18 3.65 16.63
CA ARG A 210 -2.64 3.69 16.67
C ARG A 210 -3.20 3.01 17.92
N ALA A 211 -2.56 1.94 18.40
CA ALA A 211 -2.93 1.30 19.67
C ALA A 211 -2.72 2.25 20.87
N ILE A 212 -1.61 3.00 20.88
CA ILE A 212 -1.39 4.07 21.89
C ILE A 212 -2.50 5.12 21.79
N GLN A 213 -2.77 5.61 20.57
CA GLN A 213 -3.80 6.62 20.33
C GLN A 213 -5.16 6.17 20.87
N GLN A 214 -5.59 4.97 20.51
CA GLN A 214 -6.88 4.44 20.88
C GLN A 214 -7.01 4.25 22.39
N GLU A 215 -6.04 3.59 23.04
CA GLU A 215 -6.07 3.34 24.48
C GLU A 215 -6.06 4.64 25.27
N LYS A 216 -5.26 5.62 24.82
CA LYS A 216 -5.16 6.92 25.48
C LYS A 216 -6.42 7.77 25.28
N SER A 217 -6.95 7.82 24.07
CA SER A 217 -8.22 8.52 23.77
C SER A 217 -9.40 7.94 24.55
N ARG A 218 -9.45 6.62 24.77
CA ARG A 218 -10.46 5.96 25.62
C ARG A 218 -10.42 6.43 27.08
N ARG A 219 -9.24 6.80 27.60
CA ARG A 219 -9.04 7.16 29.02
C ARG A 219 -9.12 8.65 29.31
N THR A 220 -8.47 9.45 28.48
CA THR A 220 -8.26 10.89 28.73
C THR A 220 -8.98 11.79 27.73
N GLY A 221 -9.79 11.21 26.84
CA GLY A 221 -10.51 11.91 25.78
C GLY A 221 -9.64 12.22 24.56
N LYS A 222 -10.29 12.35 23.38
CA LYS A 222 -9.62 12.52 22.08
C LYS A 222 -8.70 13.75 22.00
N ALA A 223 -9.04 14.86 22.68
CA ALA A 223 -8.29 16.12 22.63
C ALA A 223 -6.87 16.04 23.25
N SER A 224 -6.55 14.97 23.98
CA SER A 224 -5.26 14.80 24.66
C SER A 224 -4.17 14.19 23.77
N VAL A 225 -4.54 13.54 22.65
CA VAL A 225 -3.60 12.81 21.78
C VAL A 225 -3.73 13.30 20.36
N VAL A 226 -2.60 13.65 19.75
CA VAL A 226 -2.55 14.04 18.35
C VAL A 226 -1.74 13.00 17.59
N TYR A 227 -2.39 12.33 16.65
CA TYR A 227 -1.73 11.50 15.64
C TYR A 227 -1.65 12.26 14.33
N MET A 228 -0.52 12.17 13.65
CA MET A 228 -0.35 12.63 12.27
C MET A 228 0.80 11.88 11.59
N SER A 229 0.73 11.75 10.27
CA SER A 229 1.91 11.34 9.49
C SER A 229 2.85 12.53 9.31
N ALA A 230 4.13 12.25 9.06
CA ALA A 230 5.10 13.29 8.74
C ALA A 230 4.73 14.03 7.44
N GLU A 231 4.09 13.34 6.48
CA GLU A 231 3.54 13.96 5.28
C GLU A 231 2.38 14.93 5.59
N GLU A 232 1.44 14.54 6.46
CA GLU A 232 0.35 15.41 6.91
C GLU A 232 0.91 16.65 7.62
N PHE A 233 1.90 16.47 8.50
CA PHE A 233 2.58 17.58 9.16
C PHE A 233 3.21 18.54 8.14
N MET A 234 3.89 18.01 7.12
CA MET A 234 4.49 18.80 6.05
C MET A 234 3.46 19.58 5.24
N LEU A 235 2.38 18.92 4.80
CA LEU A 235 1.32 19.53 4.00
C LEU A 235 0.66 20.67 4.77
N THR A 236 0.22 20.40 6.00
CA THR A 236 -0.44 21.41 6.86
C THR A 236 0.49 22.57 7.23
N PHE A 237 1.79 22.31 7.43
CA PHE A 237 2.78 23.36 7.64
C PHE A 237 2.96 24.24 6.39
N MET A 238 3.09 23.64 5.21
CA MET A 238 3.26 24.37 3.95
C MET A 238 2.05 25.25 3.62
N GLU A 239 0.83 24.73 3.86
CA GLU A 239 -0.41 25.49 3.71
C GLU A 239 -0.46 26.68 4.69
N GLY A 240 -0.10 26.45 5.96
CA GLY A 240 -0.06 27.53 6.94
C GLY A 240 0.97 28.61 6.61
N VAL A 241 2.15 28.23 6.11
CA VAL A 241 3.14 29.20 5.61
C VAL A 241 2.60 30.01 4.43
N LYS A 242 1.92 29.36 3.48
CA LYS A 242 1.30 30.02 2.32
C LYS A 242 0.21 31.01 2.74
N ASN A 243 -0.60 30.64 3.73
CA ASN A 243 -1.69 31.45 4.25
C ASN A 243 -1.21 32.46 5.33
N ARG A 244 0.08 32.45 5.67
CA ARG A 244 0.68 33.21 6.79
C ARG A 244 0.03 32.94 8.15
N ASP A 245 -0.57 31.78 8.30
CA ASP A 245 -1.21 31.32 9.53
C ASP A 245 -0.88 29.85 9.80
N THR A 246 0.06 29.64 10.72
CA THR A 246 0.38 28.31 11.27
C THR A 246 -0.20 28.12 12.67
N SER A 247 -1.05 29.05 13.13
CA SER A 247 -1.45 29.14 14.53
C SER A 247 -2.30 27.96 14.97
N ASP A 248 -3.16 27.44 14.12
CA ASP A 248 -4.06 26.34 14.47
C ASP A 248 -3.34 24.99 14.56
N GLN A 249 -2.48 24.67 13.59
CA GLN A 249 -1.61 23.49 13.66
C GLN A 249 -0.73 23.55 14.92
N ARG A 250 -0.13 24.71 15.18
CA ARG A 250 0.70 24.94 16.36
C ARG A 250 -0.08 24.75 17.66
N LYS A 251 -1.27 25.32 17.79
CA LYS A 251 -2.14 25.17 18.96
C LYS A 251 -2.52 23.70 19.17
N ARG A 252 -2.93 23.02 18.09
CA ARG A 252 -3.31 21.58 18.12
C ARG A 252 -2.18 20.72 18.69
N ILE A 253 -0.97 20.84 18.13
CA ILE A 253 0.19 20.03 18.56
C ILE A 253 0.62 20.40 19.98
N ARG A 254 0.70 21.69 20.31
CA ARG A 254 1.24 22.16 21.59
C ARG A 254 0.29 21.97 22.78
N LYS A 255 -1.00 21.78 22.54
CA LYS A 255 -2.00 21.46 23.58
C LYS A 255 -2.05 19.96 23.92
N ALA A 256 -1.51 19.11 23.05
CA ALA A 256 -1.54 17.67 23.23
C ALA A 256 -0.62 17.20 24.37
N SER A 257 -1.08 16.22 25.16
CA SER A 257 -0.24 15.54 26.15
C SER A 257 0.59 14.44 25.50
N VAL A 258 0.13 13.88 24.38
CA VAL A 258 0.88 12.91 23.57
C VAL A 258 0.81 13.30 22.09
N VAL A 259 1.96 13.41 21.43
CA VAL A 259 2.07 13.61 19.98
C VAL A 259 2.67 12.36 19.35
N LEU A 260 1.99 11.82 18.35
CA LEU A 260 2.36 10.62 17.61
C LEU A 260 2.65 11.04 16.16
N LEU A 261 3.93 11.02 15.76
CA LEU A 261 4.36 11.29 14.38
C LEU A 261 4.78 10.00 13.66
N ASP A 262 4.00 9.57 12.66
CA ASP A 262 4.32 8.38 11.86
C ASP A 262 5.21 8.73 10.65
N ASP A 263 6.10 7.83 10.27
CA ASP A 263 6.98 7.88 9.09
C ASP A 263 7.88 9.14 9.00
N LEU A 264 8.66 9.42 10.06
CA LEU A 264 9.60 10.56 10.13
C LEU A 264 10.51 10.68 8.90
N GLN A 265 10.86 9.55 8.26
CA GLN A 265 11.70 9.51 7.07
C GLN A 265 11.18 10.39 5.91
N LEU A 266 9.86 10.63 5.84
CA LEU A 266 9.23 11.40 4.77
C LEU A 266 9.60 12.90 4.79
N ILE A 267 10.00 13.44 5.95
CA ILE A 267 10.35 14.86 6.10
C ILE A 267 11.84 15.13 6.31
N LEU A 268 12.69 14.09 6.39
CA LEU A 268 14.14 14.25 6.64
C LEU A 268 14.84 15.14 5.59
N SER A 269 14.43 15.05 4.33
CA SER A 269 14.98 15.87 3.24
C SER A 269 14.50 17.33 3.25
N ARG A 270 13.47 17.65 4.04
CA ARG A 270 12.81 18.96 4.10
C ARG A 270 13.24 19.72 5.35
N LYS A 271 14.47 20.25 5.34
CA LYS A 271 15.09 20.92 6.51
C LYS A 271 14.20 21.95 7.22
N GLY A 272 13.45 22.77 6.49
CA GLY A 272 12.54 23.76 7.09
C GLY A 272 11.42 23.12 7.90
N THR A 273 10.71 22.16 7.30
CA THR A 273 9.67 21.36 7.96
C THR A 273 10.23 20.57 9.14
N LEU A 274 11.38 19.93 8.95
CA LEU A 274 12.05 19.16 10.00
C LEU A 274 12.42 20.03 11.21
N ASN A 275 13.00 21.21 10.98
CA ASN A 275 13.33 22.16 12.04
C ASN A 275 12.09 22.61 12.81
N GLU A 276 10.99 22.90 12.11
CA GLU A 276 9.74 23.28 12.77
C GLU A 276 9.17 22.14 13.59
N PHE A 277 9.20 20.91 13.07
CA PHE A 277 8.76 19.73 13.84
C PHE A 277 9.53 19.59 15.15
N PHE A 278 10.86 19.65 15.11
CA PHE A 278 11.68 19.59 16.33
C PHE A 278 11.45 20.78 17.28
N SER A 279 11.07 21.94 16.76
CA SER A 279 10.62 23.09 17.58
C SER A 279 9.33 22.75 18.34
N HIS A 280 8.36 22.11 17.69
CA HIS A 280 7.14 21.63 18.37
C HIS A 280 7.43 20.51 19.37
N LEU A 281 8.27 19.55 19.02
CA LEU A 281 8.67 18.45 19.90
C LEU A 281 9.25 18.97 21.21
N ARG A 282 10.22 19.90 21.13
CA ARG A 282 10.81 20.54 22.31
C ARG A 282 9.76 21.24 23.16
N PHE A 283 8.89 22.02 22.53
CA PHE A 283 7.83 22.69 23.26
C PHE A 283 6.93 21.70 24.01
N VAL A 284 6.49 20.63 23.36
CA VAL A 284 5.63 19.61 23.99
C VAL A 284 6.34 18.93 25.15
N THR A 285 7.60 18.52 24.95
CA THR A 285 8.38 17.82 25.98
C THR A 285 8.77 18.71 27.16
N ASP A 286 9.11 19.98 26.93
CA ASP A 286 9.38 20.99 27.97
C ASP A 286 8.16 21.25 28.86
N HIS A 287 6.94 21.02 28.34
CA HIS A 287 5.68 21.16 29.08
C HIS A 287 5.16 19.81 29.62
N GLY A 288 6.02 18.80 29.71
CA GLY A 288 5.70 17.48 30.29
C GLY A 288 4.94 16.53 29.36
N GLY A 289 4.64 16.96 28.13
CA GLY A 289 4.05 16.12 27.09
C GLY A 289 5.03 15.08 26.57
N LYS A 290 4.50 14.08 25.87
CA LYS A 290 5.24 12.94 25.33
C LYS A 290 5.20 12.96 23.81
N VAL A 291 6.30 12.60 23.17
CA VAL A 291 6.39 12.52 21.70
C VAL A 291 6.83 11.12 21.31
N VAL A 292 6.05 10.48 20.45
CA VAL A 292 6.35 9.18 19.85
C VAL A 292 6.56 9.38 18.36
N LEU A 293 7.68 8.86 17.87
CA LEU A 293 8.09 8.92 16.48
C LEU A 293 8.11 7.49 15.94
N SER A 294 7.81 7.33 14.65
CA SER A 294 8.21 6.14 13.92
C SER A 294 9.20 6.46 12.80
N ALA A 295 10.08 5.50 12.49
CA ALA A 295 11.00 5.59 11.37
C ALA A 295 11.25 4.21 10.72
N ASP A 296 11.79 4.20 9.51
CA ASP A 296 12.23 2.98 8.82
C ASP A 296 13.64 2.52 9.23
N ALA A 297 14.43 3.37 9.89
CA ALA A 297 15.79 3.07 10.31
C ALA A 297 16.14 3.70 11.67
N ALA A 298 17.20 3.17 12.28
CA ALA A 298 17.76 3.69 13.53
C ALA A 298 18.25 5.14 13.38
N PRO A 299 18.28 5.95 14.47
CA PRO A 299 18.68 7.37 14.43
C PRO A 299 20.04 7.65 13.77
N THR A 300 20.97 6.70 13.84
CA THR A 300 22.30 6.81 13.23
C THR A 300 22.30 6.62 11.72
N ARG A 301 21.27 5.99 11.15
CA ARG A 301 21.10 5.75 9.71
C ARG A 301 20.13 6.74 9.04
N LEU A 302 19.38 7.51 9.83
CA LEU A 302 18.50 8.57 9.33
C LEU A 302 19.37 9.73 8.81
N GLN A 303 19.57 9.77 7.49
CA GLN A 303 20.30 10.83 6.82
C GLN A 303 19.59 12.17 7.02
N CYS A 304 20.34 13.27 6.95
CA CYS A 304 19.83 14.66 7.07
C CYS A 304 19.40 15.12 8.48
N LEU A 305 19.44 14.25 9.51
CA LEU A 305 19.39 14.70 10.90
C LEU A 305 20.70 15.42 11.24
N ASP A 306 20.60 16.61 11.84
CA ASP A 306 21.77 17.25 12.45
C ASP A 306 22.15 16.54 13.78
N SER A 307 23.34 16.84 14.29
CA SER A 307 23.84 16.21 15.53
C SER A 307 22.89 16.44 16.71
N ARG A 308 22.32 17.64 16.81
CA ARG A 308 21.42 18.01 17.91
C ARG A 308 20.11 17.22 17.88
N MET A 309 19.49 17.08 16.72
CA MET A 309 18.29 16.29 16.50
C MET A 309 18.55 14.80 16.76
N SER A 310 19.71 14.30 16.31
CA SER A 310 20.11 12.91 16.55
C SER A 310 20.29 12.64 18.05
N ASP A 311 20.96 13.54 18.77
CA ASP A 311 21.20 13.43 20.21
C ASP A 311 19.90 13.54 21.01
N GLU A 312 18.95 14.39 20.58
CA GLU A 312 17.63 14.53 21.18
C GLU A 312 16.79 13.25 21.06
N ILE A 313 16.82 12.58 19.90
CA ILE A 313 16.17 11.28 19.71
C ILE A 313 16.88 10.20 20.55
N LYS A 314 18.22 10.17 20.53
CA LYS A 314 19.02 9.17 21.26
C LYS A 314 18.95 9.32 22.77
N GLY A 315 18.72 10.54 23.28
CA GLY A 315 18.48 10.82 24.69
C GLY A 315 17.12 10.34 25.19
N GLY A 316 16.22 9.96 24.28
CA GLY A 316 14.94 9.32 24.58
C GLY A 316 15.02 7.80 24.64
N VAL A 317 13.89 7.13 24.40
CA VAL A 317 13.80 5.68 24.28
C VAL A 317 13.74 5.28 22.82
N VAL A 318 14.72 4.50 22.36
CA VAL A 318 14.81 4.01 20.98
C VAL A 318 14.59 2.50 20.99
N VAL A 319 13.56 2.04 20.28
CA VAL A 319 13.15 0.63 20.26
C VAL A 319 13.00 0.14 18.83
N GLU A 320 13.69 -0.97 18.53
CA GLU A 320 13.53 -1.69 17.27
C GLU A 320 12.28 -2.57 17.31
N ILE A 321 11.56 -2.61 16.19
CA ILE A 321 10.52 -3.60 15.92
C ILE A 321 11.01 -4.46 14.76
N GLU A 322 11.25 -5.73 15.07
CA GLU A 322 11.82 -6.70 14.14
C GLU A 322 10.73 -7.37 13.30
N ARG A 323 11.15 -8.16 12.31
CA ARG A 323 10.22 -8.99 11.54
C ARG A 323 9.70 -10.15 12.39
N PRO A 324 8.43 -10.54 12.22
CA PRO A 324 7.87 -11.62 13.01
C PRO A 324 8.51 -12.99 12.69
N ASN A 325 8.79 -13.76 13.74
CA ASN A 325 9.24 -15.14 13.62
C ASN A 325 8.10 -16.07 13.13
N LEU A 326 8.37 -17.34 12.85
CA LEU A 326 7.36 -18.26 12.28
C LEU A 326 6.10 -18.36 13.15
N GLU A 327 6.26 -18.51 14.46
CA GLU A 327 5.15 -18.62 15.41
C GLU A 327 4.30 -17.34 15.44
N GLU A 328 4.96 -16.17 15.44
CA GLU A 328 4.32 -14.87 15.39
C GLU A 328 3.61 -14.64 14.05
N ARG A 329 4.18 -15.09 12.93
CA ARG A 329 3.52 -15.01 11.62
C ARG A 329 2.25 -15.83 11.58
N ALA A 330 2.27 -17.06 12.11
CA ALA A 330 1.07 -17.88 12.22
C ALA A 330 0.03 -17.21 13.12
N ALA A 331 0.45 -16.65 14.27
CA ALA A 331 -0.45 -15.91 15.16
C ALA A 331 -1.04 -14.65 14.50
N ILE A 332 -0.27 -13.90 13.70
CA ILE A 332 -0.77 -12.77 12.90
C ILE A 332 -1.81 -13.27 11.90
N VAL A 333 -1.55 -14.35 11.17
CA VAL A 333 -2.50 -14.92 10.21
C VAL A 333 -3.80 -15.32 10.93
N ARG A 334 -3.73 -16.05 12.04
CA ARG A 334 -4.92 -16.43 12.84
C ARG A 334 -5.71 -15.21 13.30
N SER A 335 -5.03 -14.24 13.91
CA SER A 335 -5.67 -13.00 14.36
C SER A 335 -6.39 -12.30 13.21
N LYS A 336 -5.82 -12.29 12.00
CA LYS A 336 -6.46 -11.69 10.82
C LYS A 336 -7.63 -12.50 10.27
N VAL A 337 -7.58 -13.83 10.35
CA VAL A 337 -8.72 -14.69 10.02
C VAL A 337 -9.87 -14.45 10.99
N GLU A 338 -9.61 -14.46 12.30
CA GLU A 338 -10.62 -14.21 13.34
C GLU A 338 -11.31 -12.85 13.16
N ILE A 339 -10.51 -11.86 12.81
CA ILE A 339 -10.93 -10.49 12.54
C ILE A 339 -11.92 -10.45 11.35
N ILE A 340 -11.63 -11.16 10.25
CA ILE A 340 -12.55 -11.29 9.10
C ILE A 340 -13.78 -12.13 9.45
N ALA A 341 -13.59 -13.21 10.20
CA ALA A 341 -14.66 -14.11 10.61
C ALA A 341 -15.74 -13.46 11.50
N ARG A 342 -15.46 -12.30 12.12
CA ARG A 342 -16.47 -11.53 12.86
C ARG A 342 -17.58 -10.98 11.96
N GLU A 343 -17.24 -10.59 10.74
CA GLU A 343 -18.18 -10.08 9.75
C GLU A 343 -18.62 -11.17 8.77
N PHE A 344 -17.75 -12.16 8.52
CA PHE A 344 -17.96 -13.26 7.59
C PHE A 344 -17.74 -14.61 8.28
N PRO A 345 -18.69 -15.11 9.11
CA PRO A 345 -18.51 -16.31 9.93
C PRO A 345 -18.18 -17.59 9.16
N GLU A 346 -18.52 -17.63 7.87
CA GLU A 346 -18.19 -18.72 6.95
C GLU A 346 -16.72 -18.73 6.53
N PHE A 347 -16.00 -17.60 6.65
CA PHE A 347 -14.59 -17.53 6.32
C PHE A 347 -13.73 -18.11 7.45
N HIS A 348 -13.13 -19.27 7.17
CA HIS A 348 -12.21 -19.94 8.07
C HIS A 348 -11.03 -20.52 7.29
N LEU A 349 -9.85 -20.51 7.91
CA LEU A 349 -8.67 -21.24 7.43
C LEU A 349 -8.38 -22.38 8.39
N THR A 350 -8.03 -23.54 7.85
CA THR A 350 -7.49 -24.65 8.65
C THR A 350 -6.10 -24.29 9.17
N GLU A 351 -5.65 -24.90 10.27
CA GLU A 351 -4.28 -24.68 10.78
C GLU A 351 -3.23 -25.06 9.72
N GLU A 352 -3.49 -26.06 8.87
CA GLU A 352 -2.61 -26.41 7.75
C GLU A 352 -2.40 -25.24 6.78
N TRP A 353 -3.46 -24.50 6.45
CA TRP A 353 -3.35 -23.33 5.57
C TRP A 353 -2.73 -22.12 6.28
N VAL A 354 -2.99 -21.94 7.57
CA VAL A 354 -2.33 -20.93 8.40
C VAL A 354 -0.82 -21.16 8.40
N ASP A 355 -0.39 -22.39 8.68
CA ASP A 355 1.01 -22.79 8.69
C ASP A 355 1.63 -22.66 7.29
N MET A 356 0.90 -23.03 6.24
CA MET A 356 1.35 -22.85 4.86
C MET A 356 1.63 -21.37 4.54
N ILE A 357 0.74 -20.45 4.93
CA ILE A 357 0.94 -19.01 4.73
C ILE A 357 2.13 -18.54 5.56
N ALA A 358 2.21 -18.92 6.85
CA ALA A 358 3.27 -18.47 7.75
C ALA A 358 4.68 -18.97 7.33
N ASP A 359 4.78 -20.19 6.82
CA ASP A 359 6.04 -20.79 6.37
C ASP A 359 6.48 -20.24 5.00
N ARG A 360 5.57 -20.25 4.01
CA ARG A 360 5.90 -19.88 2.63
C ARG A 360 5.98 -18.37 2.40
N LEU A 361 5.51 -17.55 3.35
CA LEU A 361 5.58 -16.09 3.29
C LEU A 361 6.41 -15.52 4.46
N PRO A 362 7.76 -15.56 4.39
CA PRO A 362 8.65 -14.95 5.38
C PRO A 362 8.70 -13.41 5.21
N ALA A 363 7.54 -12.78 5.32
CA ALA A 363 7.32 -11.37 5.00
C ALA A 363 6.82 -10.57 6.22
N SER A 364 6.61 -9.27 6.00
CA SER A 364 6.09 -8.37 7.02
C SER A 364 4.62 -8.68 7.37
N GLY A 365 4.14 -8.19 8.52
CA GLY A 365 2.75 -8.33 8.92
C GLY A 365 1.77 -7.81 7.87
N ARG A 366 2.15 -6.77 7.12
CA ARG A 366 1.37 -6.25 5.99
C ARG A 366 1.19 -7.28 4.86
N ALA A 367 2.24 -8.00 4.50
CA ALA A 367 2.18 -9.02 3.46
C ALA A 367 1.35 -10.24 3.89
N LEU A 368 1.50 -10.68 5.15
CA LEU A 368 0.65 -11.74 5.73
C LEU A 368 -0.83 -11.35 5.70
N TYR A 369 -1.13 -10.10 6.08
CA TYR A 369 -2.48 -9.57 5.99
C TYR A 369 -2.99 -9.52 4.54
N GLY A 370 -2.14 -9.11 3.61
CA GLY A 370 -2.43 -9.17 2.18
C GLY A 370 -2.74 -10.59 1.70
N ALA A 371 -2.01 -11.61 2.16
CA ALA A 371 -2.30 -13.00 1.82
C ALA A 371 -3.68 -13.40 2.31
N VAL A 372 -3.99 -13.19 3.60
CA VAL A 372 -5.32 -13.54 4.16
C VAL A 372 -6.44 -12.81 3.43
N ARG A 373 -6.31 -11.50 3.16
CA ARG A 373 -7.28 -10.73 2.37
C ARG A 373 -7.46 -11.27 0.96
N ASN A 374 -6.40 -11.74 0.30
CA ASN A 374 -6.51 -12.34 -1.04
C ASN A 374 -7.17 -13.72 -1.00
N VAL A 375 -6.96 -14.51 0.05
CA VAL A 375 -7.72 -15.76 0.23
C VAL A 375 -9.19 -15.43 0.40
N PHE A 376 -9.53 -14.52 1.31
CA PHE A 376 -10.89 -14.05 1.53
C PHE A 376 -11.55 -13.54 0.24
N ALA A 377 -10.87 -12.66 -0.50
CA ALA A 377 -11.39 -12.09 -1.73
C ALA A 377 -11.57 -13.12 -2.86
N GLY A 378 -10.72 -14.14 -2.91
CA GLY A 378 -10.82 -15.22 -3.89
C GLY A 378 -11.77 -16.35 -3.49
N THR A 379 -12.45 -16.25 -2.34
CA THR A 379 -13.29 -17.33 -1.80
C THR A 379 -14.61 -16.75 -1.27
N ALA A 380 -14.65 -16.31 -0.02
CA ALA A 380 -15.86 -15.83 0.66
C ALA A 380 -16.54 -14.65 -0.05
N LEU A 381 -15.80 -13.72 -0.69
CA LEU A 381 -16.43 -12.62 -1.45
C LEU A 381 -17.18 -13.07 -2.72
N ILE A 382 -16.93 -14.28 -3.21
CA ILE A 382 -17.59 -14.86 -4.38
C ILE A 382 -18.39 -16.12 -4.01
N ASP A 383 -18.70 -16.29 -2.72
CA ASP A 383 -19.43 -17.44 -2.16
C ASP A 383 -18.78 -18.80 -2.49
N GLU A 384 -17.46 -18.84 -2.68
CA GLU A 384 -16.70 -20.08 -2.91
C GLU A 384 -16.02 -20.56 -1.63
N PRO A 385 -15.91 -21.89 -1.39
CA PRO A 385 -15.18 -22.43 -0.26
C PRO A 385 -13.69 -22.14 -0.39
N VAL A 386 -13.01 -22.04 0.75
CA VAL A 386 -11.55 -21.92 0.75
C VAL A 386 -10.92 -23.21 0.21
N THR A 387 -9.99 -23.05 -0.74
CA THR A 387 -9.23 -24.14 -1.35
C THR A 387 -7.73 -23.90 -1.22
N GLU A 388 -6.94 -24.97 -1.27
CA GLU A 388 -5.48 -24.87 -1.31
C GLU A 388 -5.00 -23.99 -2.47
N ALA A 389 -5.62 -24.09 -3.65
CA ALA A 389 -5.29 -23.26 -4.81
C ALA A 389 -5.49 -21.75 -4.57
N ALA A 390 -6.51 -21.37 -3.80
CA ALA A 390 -6.73 -19.98 -3.40
C ALA A 390 -5.62 -19.49 -2.45
N VAL A 391 -5.24 -20.33 -1.47
CA VAL A 391 -4.14 -20.05 -0.53
C VAL A 391 -2.81 -19.89 -1.26
N GLU A 392 -2.47 -20.82 -2.17
CA GLU A 392 -1.25 -20.73 -2.97
C GLU A 392 -1.23 -19.50 -3.88
N THR A 393 -2.38 -19.12 -4.42
CA THR A 393 -2.53 -17.90 -5.23
C THR A 393 -2.30 -16.66 -4.38
N ALA A 394 -2.89 -16.58 -3.20
CA ALA A 394 -2.69 -15.48 -2.28
C ALA A 394 -1.21 -15.31 -1.86
N ILE A 395 -0.52 -16.41 -1.53
CA ILE A 395 0.91 -16.39 -1.22
C ILE A 395 1.71 -15.87 -2.42
N ARG A 396 1.44 -16.39 -3.63
CA ARG A 396 2.12 -15.99 -4.86
C ARG A 396 1.95 -14.49 -5.14
N LEU A 397 0.78 -13.92 -4.88
CA LEU A 397 0.53 -12.49 -5.08
C LEU A 397 1.36 -11.61 -4.13
N GLN A 398 1.65 -12.08 -2.91
CA GLN A 398 2.45 -11.33 -1.92
C GLN A 398 3.96 -11.46 -2.15
N VAL A 399 4.42 -12.63 -2.56
CA VAL A 399 5.84 -12.84 -2.95
C VAL A 399 6.15 -12.16 -4.29
N GLY A 400 5.12 -11.87 -5.09
CA GLY A 400 5.23 -11.42 -6.47
C GLY A 400 5.40 -12.60 -7.43
N GLU A 401 5.13 -12.38 -8.72
CA GLU A 401 5.58 -13.32 -9.75
C GLU A 401 7.09 -13.44 -9.63
N ARG A 402 7.59 -14.61 -9.21
CA ARG A 402 9.03 -14.88 -9.18
C ARG A 402 9.58 -14.59 -10.57
N ARG A 403 10.30 -13.47 -10.73
CA ARG A 403 11.03 -13.21 -11.97
C ARG A 403 11.97 -14.38 -12.16
N ALA A 404 11.82 -15.08 -13.27
CA ALA A 404 12.74 -16.13 -13.68
C ALA A 404 14.18 -15.63 -13.48
N PRO A 405 15.04 -16.34 -12.72
CA PRO A 405 16.42 -15.92 -12.53
C PRO A 405 17.11 -15.76 -13.88
N LYS A 406 18.02 -14.79 -13.99
CA LYS A 406 18.84 -14.68 -15.19
C LYS A 406 19.76 -15.91 -15.28
N LEU A 407 20.13 -16.32 -16.50
CA LEU A 407 21.10 -17.40 -16.72
C LEU A 407 22.40 -17.17 -15.92
N GLU A 408 22.83 -15.92 -15.81
CA GLU A 408 24.01 -15.54 -15.04
C GLU A 408 23.87 -15.83 -13.55
N THR A 409 22.71 -15.53 -12.94
CA THR A 409 22.44 -15.83 -11.53
C THR A 409 22.51 -17.34 -11.26
N VAL A 410 21.97 -18.16 -12.16
CA VAL A 410 22.07 -19.62 -12.04
C VAL A 410 23.52 -20.08 -12.10
N LYS A 411 24.32 -19.56 -13.04
CA LYS A 411 25.75 -19.89 -13.12
C LYS A 411 26.51 -19.46 -11.87
N ASP A 412 26.27 -18.25 -11.36
CA ASP A 412 26.90 -17.70 -10.16
C ASP A 412 26.70 -18.62 -8.95
N VAL A 413 25.43 -18.94 -8.66
CA VAL A 413 25.07 -19.73 -7.49
C VAL A 413 25.59 -21.16 -7.61
N VAL A 414 25.47 -21.79 -8.79
CA VAL A 414 26.01 -23.14 -9.00
C VAL A 414 27.53 -23.14 -8.89
N ALA A 415 28.21 -22.16 -9.50
CA ALA A 415 29.67 -22.05 -9.41
C ALA A 415 30.12 -21.90 -7.95
N LYS A 416 29.52 -20.98 -7.20
CA LYS A 416 29.80 -20.77 -5.76
C LYS A 416 29.56 -22.04 -4.95
N HIS A 417 28.44 -22.74 -5.16
CA HIS A 417 28.09 -23.95 -4.42
C HIS A 417 29.11 -25.09 -4.61
N TYR A 418 29.62 -25.28 -5.82
CA TYR A 418 30.60 -26.34 -6.13
C TYR A 418 32.06 -25.89 -6.04
N GLY A 419 32.34 -24.67 -5.57
CA GLY A 419 33.71 -24.12 -5.51
C GLY A 419 34.37 -23.95 -6.88
N LEU A 420 33.56 -23.64 -7.90
CA LEU A 420 33.98 -23.45 -9.29
C LEU A 420 33.88 -21.97 -9.69
N THR A 421 34.49 -21.62 -10.82
CA THR A 421 34.27 -20.33 -11.48
C THR A 421 33.20 -20.46 -12.59
N LYS A 422 32.61 -19.35 -13.03
CA LYS A 422 31.75 -19.35 -14.24
C LYS A 422 32.48 -19.88 -15.47
N ALA A 423 33.75 -19.51 -15.62
CA ALA A 423 34.59 -19.96 -16.71
C ALA A 423 34.74 -21.50 -16.72
N ASP A 424 34.75 -22.15 -15.55
CA ASP A 424 34.78 -23.62 -15.46
C ASP A 424 33.48 -24.28 -15.95
N LEU A 425 32.34 -23.66 -15.67
CA LEU A 425 31.04 -24.10 -16.20
C LEU A 425 30.98 -23.91 -17.72
N GLU A 426 31.62 -22.88 -18.26
CA GLU A 426 31.69 -22.60 -19.70
C GLU A 426 32.79 -23.39 -20.43
N SER A 427 33.83 -23.84 -19.70
CA SER A 427 35.03 -24.52 -20.22
C SER A 427 34.71 -25.80 -20.99
N PRO A 428 35.32 -26.06 -22.17
CA PRO A 428 35.08 -27.28 -22.95
C PRO A 428 35.51 -28.58 -22.24
N THR A 429 36.20 -28.47 -21.11
CA THR A 429 36.73 -29.59 -20.32
C THR A 429 35.64 -30.58 -19.90
N ARG A 430 35.92 -31.88 -20.12
CA ARG A 430 35.02 -33.02 -19.84
C ARG A 430 35.32 -33.75 -18.52
N ARG A 431 36.12 -33.15 -17.62
CA ARG A 431 36.37 -33.70 -16.28
C ARG A 431 35.07 -33.81 -15.51
N GLN A 432 34.84 -34.94 -14.84
CA GLN A 432 33.57 -35.25 -14.17
C GLN A 432 33.21 -34.23 -13.08
N THR A 433 34.24 -33.68 -12.40
CA THR A 433 34.13 -32.59 -11.42
C THR A 433 33.52 -31.32 -11.98
N LEU A 434 33.60 -31.08 -13.28
CA LEU A 434 32.98 -29.93 -13.95
C LEU A 434 31.67 -30.31 -14.67
N VAL A 435 31.60 -31.53 -15.21
CA VAL A 435 30.45 -31.99 -16.00
C VAL A 435 29.18 -32.10 -15.15
N ARG A 436 29.26 -32.63 -13.93
CA ARG A 436 28.09 -32.77 -13.05
C ARG A 436 27.51 -31.40 -12.65
N PRO A 437 28.29 -30.46 -12.06
CA PRO A 437 27.80 -29.11 -11.76
C PRO A 437 27.22 -28.38 -12.98
N ARG A 438 27.88 -28.52 -14.14
CA ARG A 438 27.41 -27.93 -15.40
C ARG A 438 26.07 -28.50 -15.87
N GLN A 439 25.87 -29.82 -15.78
CA GLN A 439 24.61 -30.45 -16.13
C GLN A 439 23.47 -30.01 -15.20
N ILE A 440 23.75 -29.88 -13.91
CA ILE A 440 22.82 -29.33 -12.91
C ILE A 440 22.48 -27.88 -13.24
N ALA A 441 23.47 -27.04 -13.55
CA ALA A 441 23.24 -25.65 -13.98
C ALA A 441 22.34 -25.57 -15.22
N MET A 442 22.61 -26.38 -16.26
CA MET A 442 21.77 -26.43 -17.47
C MET A 442 20.34 -26.90 -17.18
N TYR A 443 20.18 -27.87 -16.27
CA TYR A 443 18.86 -28.34 -15.84
C TYR A 443 18.09 -27.24 -15.12
N LEU A 444 18.73 -26.55 -14.17
CA LEU A 444 18.14 -25.45 -13.42
C LEU A 444 17.84 -24.26 -14.33
N CYS A 445 18.72 -23.90 -15.27
CA CYS A 445 18.42 -22.90 -16.29
C CYS A 445 17.16 -23.26 -17.09
N ARG A 446 17.02 -24.52 -17.51
CA ARG A 446 15.84 -24.93 -18.29
C ARG A 446 14.56 -24.95 -17.46
N THR A 447 14.66 -25.22 -16.16
CA THR A 447 13.51 -25.39 -15.26
C THR A 447 13.05 -24.06 -14.65
N LEU A 448 13.99 -23.19 -14.32
CA LEU A 448 13.75 -21.92 -13.62
C LEU A 448 13.61 -20.73 -14.57
N THR A 449 14.03 -20.86 -15.84
CA THR A 449 14.01 -19.75 -16.80
C THR A 449 13.17 -20.05 -18.03
N THR A 450 12.79 -19.00 -18.76
CA THR A 450 12.12 -19.09 -20.06
C THR A 450 13.10 -19.36 -21.22
N CYS A 451 14.39 -19.56 -20.95
CA CYS A 451 15.40 -19.75 -21.98
C CYS A 451 15.28 -21.12 -22.68
N SER A 452 15.40 -21.09 -24.00
CA SER A 452 15.43 -22.28 -24.86
C SER A 452 16.75 -23.05 -24.76
N PHE A 453 16.77 -24.34 -25.15
CA PHE A 453 18.00 -25.14 -25.19
C PHE A 453 19.14 -24.49 -26.00
N PRO A 454 18.90 -23.85 -27.17
CA PRO A 454 19.94 -23.11 -27.89
C PRO A 454 20.48 -21.91 -27.10
N GLN A 455 19.61 -21.12 -26.45
CA GLN A 455 20.04 -19.97 -25.64
C GLN A 455 20.90 -20.41 -24.45
N ILE A 456 20.50 -21.50 -23.78
CA ILE A 456 21.30 -22.11 -22.71
C ILE A 456 22.64 -22.61 -23.28
N GLY A 457 22.64 -23.31 -24.41
CA GLY A 457 23.87 -23.78 -25.05
C GLY A 457 24.85 -22.65 -25.36
N TRP A 458 24.33 -21.54 -25.89
CA TRP A 458 25.11 -20.34 -26.15
C TRP A 458 25.73 -19.75 -24.88
N ALA A 459 24.94 -19.61 -23.81
CA ALA A 459 25.40 -19.09 -22.52
C ALA A 459 26.44 -20.00 -21.84
N PHE A 460 26.39 -21.32 -22.07
CA PHE A 460 27.37 -22.26 -21.52
C PHE A 460 28.48 -22.54 -22.55
N GLY A 461 29.19 -21.51 -23.00
CA GLY A 461 30.37 -21.66 -23.87
C GLY A 461 30.06 -22.10 -25.30
N LYS A 462 28.96 -21.61 -25.90
CA LYS A 462 28.55 -21.90 -27.29
C LYS A 462 28.41 -23.40 -27.60
N ARG A 463 27.86 -24.15 -26.65
CA ARG A 463 27.60 -25.58 -26.79
C ARG A 463 26.38 -25.86 -27.66
N ASP A 464 26.43 -27.01 -28.32
CA ASP A 464 25.30 -27.51 -29.10
C ASP A 464 24.07 -27.76 -28.20
N HIS A 465 22.90 -27.32 -28.65
CA HIS A 465 21.62 -27.51 -27.96
C HIS A 465 21.32 -28.98 -27.60
N THR A 466 21.80 -29.94 -28.40
CA THR A 466 21.69 -31.39 -28.12
C THR A 466 22.46 -31.79 -26.87
N THR A 467 23.60 -31.14 -26.59
CA THR A 467 24.40 -31.37 -25.36
C THR A 467 23.64 -30.90 -24.13
N VAL A 468 22.97 -29.75 -24.23
CA VAL A 468 22.12 -29.21 -23.15
C VAL A 468 20.93 -30.14 -22.91
N MET A 469 20.28 -30.59 -23.98
CA MET A 469 19.15 -31.52 -23.90
C MET A 469 19.55 -32.87 -23.27
N TYR A 470 20.72 -33.39 -23.62
CA TYR A 470 21.29 -34.59 -22.98
C TYR A 470 21.53 -34.35 -21.47
N GLY A 471 22.16 -33.23 -21.10
CA GLY A 471 22.39 -32.86 -19.71
C GLY A 471 21.10 -32.75 -18.91
N TYR A 472 20.10 -32.03 -19.44
CA TYR A 472 18.76 -31.90 -18.86
C TYR A 472 18.10 -33.27 -18.62
N ARG A 473 18.05 -34.14 -19.64
CA ARG A 473 17.44 -35.47 -19.53
C ARG A 473 18.18 -36.35 -18.52
N LYS A 474 19.50 -36.26 -18.46
CA LYS A 474 20.32 -37.04 -17.52
C LYS A 474 20.04 -36.62 -16.07
N VAL A 475 20.05 -35.32 -15.79
CA VAL A 475 19.73 -34.79 -14.45
C VAL A 475 18.31 -35.16 -14.05
N LYS A 476 17.33 -34.98 -14.94
CA LYS A 476 15.92 -35.35 -14.67
C LYS A 476 15.77 -36.83 -14.31
N LYS A 477 16.49 -37.74 -15.00
CA LYS A 477 16.48 -39.17 -14.68
C LYS A 477 17.16 -39.49 -13.35
N LEU A 478 18.25 -38.78 -13.00
CA LEU A 478 18.97 -38.98 -11.75
C LEU A 478 18.15 -38.53 -10.54
N ILE A 479 17.47 -37.37 -10.64
CA ILE A 479 16.56 -36.88 -9.60
C ILE A 479 15.46 -37.91 -9.29
N ALA A 480 14.92 -38.57 -10.31
CA ALA A 480 13.88 -39.59 -10.12
C ALA A 480 14.40 -40.90 -9.49
N LYS A 481 15.71 -41.15 -9.50
CA LYS A 481 16.31 -42.44 -9.10
C LYS A 481 17.09 -42.35 -7.79
N ASP A 482 17.64 -41.18 -7.46
CA ASP A 482 18.55 -40.96 -6.34
C ASP A 482 18.05 -39.81 -5.47
N ARG A 483 17.62 -40.13 -4.23
CA ARG A 483 17.09 -39.17 -3.28
C ARG A 483 18.13 -38.15 -2.83
N VAL A 484 19.39 -38.57 -2.63
CA VAL A 484 20.47 -37.67 -2.21
C VAL A 484 20.76 -36.66 -3.33
N TYR A 485 20.75 -37.12 -4.58
CA TYR A 485 20.90 -36.25 -5.73
C TYR A 485 19.72 -35.27 -5.88
N ALA A 486 18.49 -35.72 -5.60
CA ALA A 486 17.32 -34.85 -5.62
C ALA A 486 17.40 -33.74 -4.56
N GLU A 487 17.82 -34.08 -3.33
CA GLU A 487 18.02 -33.13 -2.23
C GLU A 487 19.11 -32.10 -2.55
N GLU A 488 20.23 -32.54 -3.16
CA GLU A 488 21.30 -31.63 -3.63
C GLU A 488 20.77 -30.63 -4.67
N VAL A 489 20.04 -31.10 -5.69
CA VAL A 489 19.48 -30.20 -6.71
C VAL A 489 18.46 -29.24 -6.12
N ALA A 490 17.59 -29.71 -5.22
CA ALA A 490 16.60 -28.89 -4.55
C ALA A 490 17.25 -27.82 -3.65
N MET A 491 18.36 -28.13 -2.99
CA MET A 491 19.14 -27.17 -2.21
C MET A 491 19.69 -26.06 -3.11
N VAL A 492 20.31 -26.41 -4.24
CA VAL A 492 20.86 -25.42 -5.19
C VAL A 492 19.75 -24.59 -5.83
N GLU A 493 18.61 -25.20 -6.17
CA GLU A 493 17.42 -24.49 -6.63
C GLU A 493 16.94 -23.46 -5.62
N ARG A 494 16.88 -23.84 -4.33
CA ARG A 494 16.49 -22.93 -3.25
C ARG A 494 17.46 -21.75 -3.13
N LEU A 495 18.77 -22.00 -3.18
CA LEU A 495 19.79 -20.93 -3.18
C LEU A 495 19.65 -19.97 -4.37
N ILE A 496 19.25 -20.46 -5.54
CA ILE A 496 18.99 -19.60 -6.71
C ILE A 496 17.75 -18.73 -6.49
N MET A 497 16.69 -19.31 -5.91
CA MET A 497 15.41 -18.63 -5.69
C MET A 497 15.45 -17.62 -4.54
N GLU A 498 16.26 -17.85 -3.51
CA GLU A 498 16.45 -16.94 -2.38
C GLU A 498 17.26 -15.67 -2.75
N GLY A 499 17.95 -15.68 -3.90
CA GLY A 499 18.84 -14.60 -4.34
C GLY A 499 20.10 -14.47 -3.48
N PRO A 500 21.09 -13.63 -3.87
CA PRO A 500 22.20 -13.33 -2.99
C PRO A 500 21.65 -12.66 -1.72
N ARG A 501 21.91 -13.25 -0.55
CA ARG A 501 21.70 -12.59 0.74
C ARG A 501 22.47 -11.27 0.68
N THR A 502 21.76 -10.16 0.66
CA THR A 502 22.33 -8.82 0.84
C THR A 502 23.13 -8.83 2.15
N GLY A 503 24.45 -8.93 2.05
CA GLY A 503 25.31 -9.16 3.21
C GLY A 503 26.78 -9.45 2.90
N ASP A 504 27.14 -9.84 1.68
CA ASP A 504 28.55 -10.08 1.26
C ASP A 504 28.95 -9.18 0.07
N GLU A 505 28.73 -7.87 0.19
CA GLU A 505 29.53 -6.89 -0.56
C GLU A 505 30.30 -6.06 0.47
N ALA A 506 31.59 -6.38 0.55
CA ALA A 506 32.59 -5.73 1.39
C ALA A 506 33.01 -4.37 0.86
#